data_AF-A0A924BW88-F1
#
_entry.id   AF-A0A924BW88-F1
#
_cell.length_a   1.000
_cell.length_b   1.000
_cell.length_c   1.000
_cell.angle_alpha   90.00
_cell.angle_beta   90.00
_cell.angle_gamma   90.00
#
_symmetry.space_group_name_H-M   'P 1'
#
loop_
_entity.id
_entity.type
_entity.pdbx_description
1 polymer ?
#
loop_
_entity_poly.entity_id
_entity_poly.type
_entity_poly.pdbx_seq_one_letter_code
_entity_poly.pdbx_strand_id
1 'polypeptide(L)' 'MGKLNTHTLEVIQGKSGTGVGIALYVVNADGKKLLKNVVTDGSGRSASQRS' A
#
# COMPACT_ATOMS: atom_id res chain seq x y z
N MET A 1 -9.32 -8.07 15.05
CA MET A 1 -9.11 -8.00 13.57
C MET A 1 -8.56 -6.63 13.23
N GLY A 2 -7.28 -6.57 12.82
CA GLY A 2 -6.62 -5.32 12.51
C GLY A 2 -6.92 -4.84 11.09
N LYS A 3 -6.84 -3.53 10.88
CA LYS A 3 -6.89 -2.93 9.54
C LYS A 3 -5.48 -2.44 9.18
N LEU A 4 -4.97 -2.82 8.01
CA LEU A 4 -3.74 -2.25 7.45
C LEU A 4 -4.09 -1.12 6.47
N ASN A 5 -3.44 0.03 6.61
CA ASN A 5 -3.51 1.16 5.69
C ASN A 5 -2.10 1.68 5.38
N THR A 6 -1.95 2.44 4.31
CA THR A 6 -0.71 3.16 4.02
C THR A 6 -1.00 4.49 3.32
N HIS A 7 -0.03 5.40 3.36
CA HIS A 7 -0.06 6.71 2.73
C HIS A 7 1.32 7.00 2.13
N THR A 8 1.33 7.49 0.89
CA THR A 8 2.54 7.85 0.14
C THR A 8 2.65 9.36 -0.01
N LEU A 9 3.87 9.87 0.15
CA LEU A 9 4.22 11.27 -0.08
C LEU A 9 5.29 11.34 -1.16
N GLU A 10 5.08 12.22 -2.14
CA GLU A 10 6.08 12.63 -3.11
C GLU A 10 6.85 13.83 -2.53
N VAL A 11 8.12 13.62 -2.22
CA VAL A 11 8.92 14.57 -1.40
C VAL A 11 9.55 15.70 -2.21
N ILE A 12 9.68 15.57 -3.53
CA ILE A 12 10.29 16.60 -4.38
C ILE A 12 9.35 17.80 -4.51
N GLN A 13 8.04 17.56 -4.65
CA GLN A 13 7.01 18.61 -4.77
C GLN A 13 6.18 18.79 -3.49
N GLY A 14 6.37 17.95 -2.48
CA GLY A 14 5.60 18.00 -1.24
C GLY A 14 4.12 17.65 -1.43
N LYS A 15 3.82 16.78 -2.40
CA LYS A 15 2.44 16.40 -2.77
C LYS A 15 2.15 14.95 -2.38
N SER A 16 0.87 14.59 -2.30
CA SER A 16 0.47 13.19 -2.14
C SER A 16 1.02 12.34 -3.28
N GLY A 17 1.52 11.15 -2.95
CA GLY A 17 2.00 10.18 -3.93
C GLY A 17 0.86 9.43 -4.60
N THR A 18 0.05 10.12 -5.42
CA THR A 18 -1.09 9.55 -6.14
C THR A 18 -0.65 8.65 -7.28
N GLY A 19 -1.39 7.55 -7.52
CA GLY A 19 -1.11 6.63 -8.63
C GLY A 19 0.03 5.66 -8.37
N VAL A 20 0.51 5.55 -7.12
CA VAL A 20 1.61 4.66 -6.75
C VAL A 20 1.08 3.23 -6.63
N GLY A 21 1.68 2.33 -7.41
CA GLY A 21 1.42 0.89 -7.32
C GLY A 21 2.11 0.27 -6.12
N ILE A 22 1.35 -0.45 -5.28
CA ILE A 22 1.83 -1.12 -4.07
C ILE A 22 1.39 -2.58 -4.10
N ALA A 23 2.31 -3.49 -3.79
CA ALA A 23 2.04 -4.92 -3.64
C ALA A 23 2.27 -5.36 -2.18
N LEU A 24 1.25 -5.96 -1.56
CA LEU A 24 1.30 -6.51 -0.21
C LEU A 24 1.60 -8.01 -0.28
N TYR A 25 2.62 -8.45 0.45
CA TYR A 25 3.01 -9.85 0.56
C TYR A 25 2.94 -10.31 2.02
N VAL A 26 2.54 -11.55 2.22
CA VAL A 26 2.86 -12.29 3.46
C VAL A 26 4.18 -13.00 3.27
N VAL A 27 4.99 -13.02 4.33
CA VAL A 27 6.27 -13.73 4.36
C VAL A 27 6.09 -14.99 5.19
N ASN A 28 6.31 -16.14 4.57
CA ASN A 28 6.30 -17.46 5.20
C ASN A 28 7.74 -18.03 5.20
N ALA A 29 7.95 -19.17 5.86
CA ALA A 29 9.26 -19.83 5.93
C ALA A 29 9.82 -20.20 4.54
N ASP A 30 8.91 -20.51 3.61
CA ASP A 30 9.11 -21.03 2.27
C ASP A 30 9.09 -19.92 1.20
N GLY A 31 8.80 -18.67 1.56
CA GLY A 31 8.91 -17.52 0.65
C GLY A 31 7.86 -16.44 0.86
N LYS A 32 7.67 -15.60 -0.17
CA LYS A 32 6.68 -14.52 -0.18
C LYS A 32 5.47 -14.90 -1.01
N LYS A 33 4.27 -14.73 -0.46
CA LYS A 33 3.00 -14.91 -1.19
C LYS A 33 2.31 -13.56 -1.36
N LEU A 34 1.96 -13.22 -2.60
CA LEU A 34 1.21 -12.00 -2.89
C LEU A 34 -0.19 -12.09 -2.26
N LEU A 35 -0.55 -11.08 -1.48
CA LEU A 35 -1.89 -10.92 -0.92
C LEU A 35 -2.73 -9.96 -1.76
N LYS A 36 -2.15 -8.83 -2.20
CA LYS A 36 -2.91 -7.79 -2.88
C LYS A 36 -2.06 -6.79 -3.65
N ASN A 37 -2.60 -6.29 -4.75
CA ASN A 37 -2.15 -5.08 -5.43
C ASN A 37 -3.13 -3.93 -5.17
N VAL A 38 -2.61 -2.72 -4.98
CA VAL A 38 -3.40 -1.49 -4.83
C VAL A 38 -2.69 -0.33 -5.51
N VAL A 39 -3.48 0.64 -5.98
CA VAL A 39 -3.01 1.93 -6.48
C VAL A 39 -3.51 3.01 -5.53
N THR A 40 -2.65 3.94 -5.15
CA THR A 40 -3.02 5.03 -4.25
C THR A 40 -3.97 6.03 -4.90
N ASP A 41 -4.93 6.54 -4.11
CA ASP A 41 -5.92 7.51 -4.56
C ASP A 41 -5.35 8.95 -4.65
N GLY A 42 -6.23 9.92 -4.94
CA GLY A 42 -5.90 11.35 -5.03
C GLY A 42 -5.34 11.97 -3.74
N SER A 43 -5.50 11.29 -2.60
CA SER A 43 -4.89 11.68 -1.33
C SER A 43 -3.59 10.94 -1.02
N GLY A 44 -3.14 10.04 -1.90
CA GLY A 44 -1.94 9.21 -1.71
C GLY A 44 -2.20 8.00 -0.81
N ARG A 45 -3.47 7.65 -0.52
CA ARG A 45 -3.81 6.57 0.41
C ARG A 45 -4.18 5.30 -0.32
N SER A 46 -3.95 4.17 0.33
CA SER A 46 -4.51 2.88 -0.10
C SER A 46 -5.83 2.57 0.62
N ALA A 47 -6.71 1.84 -0.05
CA ALA A 47 -7.91 1.31 0.58
C ALA A 47 -7.53 0.36 1.73
N SER A 48 -8.19 0.50 2.88
CA SER A 48 -7.93 -0.31 4.07
C SER A 48 -8.14 -1.81 3.81
N GLN A 49 -7.21 -2.63 4.31
CA GLN A 49 -7.29 -4.10 4.24
C GLN A 49 -7.68 -4.68 5.61
N ARG A 50 -8.55 -5.70 5.63
CA ARG A 50 -8.78 -6.53 6.82
C ARG A 50 -7.81 -7.71 6.78
N SER A 51 -7.09 -7.92 7.90
CA SER A 51 -6.26 -9.11 8.15
C SER A 51 -7.14 -10.35 8.34
#